data_AF-F0XWW2-F1
#
_entry.id   AF-F0XWW2-F1
#
_cell.length_a   1.000
_cell.length_b   1.000
_cell.length_c   1.000
_cell.angle_alpha   90.00
_cell.angle_beta   90.00
_cell.angle_gamma   90.00
#
_symmetry.space_group_name_H-M   'P 1'
#
loop_
_entity.id
_entity.type
_entity.pdbx_description
1 polymer ?
#
loop_
_entity_poly.entity_id
_entity_poly.type
_entity_poly.pdbx_seq_one_letter_code
_entity_poly.pdbx_strand_id
1 'polypeptide(L)'
;MQAGMHYEWAAGLFRWATTLDDNWRKKSLDDEDILEESYDGDTPARREAIDAFKLACYLNIARAYFKQREWTTARQACDWALRLDGSSDKALFLRATILVEPVSHGSTERDDAIVDLEQAETLLVAATAAAAARDDLDDAACERLMDDLGKRKKQVRSLLAELRRLRQLGKAQDKAYGGMFDRGEVYDGDETARRRLADAEDAKALPDDHSKPLAPGDGTFSSTPGPEAELAAAEKVLADYERRGKSKEAAELRKGLGEAKAKLQQARSEGPPPMDFRKPTKAMRDDAKARGIDLDDPAVVDMLEELQREQRETATPEGRERRDVREAAKAKASAMSMRDLIRSLKALGVPHGHCDTKGELKDLYVLACVDVDEAKAAAAAGARAPRAPPAAEAVNSWKFTFLFATLFLAYRLWTTNLLGPLLGGAAPGDAPAAPLGDRNPYLDADEPDFAARDWTDEF
;
A
#
# COMPACT_ATOMS: atom_id res chain seq x y z
N MET A 1 -14.82 13.02 -11.62
CA MET A 1 -14.98 14.26 -10.83
C MET A 1 -16.31 14.96 -11.11
N GLN A 2 -16.61 15.37 -12.35
CA GLN A 2 -17.86 16.11 -12.68
C GLN A 2 -19.15 15.39 -12.26
N ALA A 3 -19.25 14.07 -12.47
CA ALA A 3 -20.44 13.30 -12.09
C ALA A 3 -20.75 13.34 -10.58
N GLY A 4 -19.73 13.25 -9.71
CA GLY A 4 -19.91 13.30 -8.25
C GLY A 4 -20.53 14.62 -7.80
N MET A 5 -20.02 15.74 -8.34
CA MET A 5 -20.55 17.08 -8.06
C MET A 5 -22.01 17.24 -8.48
N HIS A 6 -22.42 16.64 -9.61
CA HIS A 6 -23.82 16.70 -10.04
C HIS A 6 -24.76 15.95 -9.08
N TYR A 7 -24.34 14.82 -8.52
CA TYR A 7 -25.13 14.13 -7.51
C TYR A 7 -25.16 14.88 -6.18
N GLU A 8 -24.08 15.56 -5.80
CA GLU A 8 -24.06 16.45 -4.63
C GLU A 8 -25.02 17.63 -4.80
N TRP A 9 -25.01 18.28 -5.97
CA TRP A 9 -25.96 19.35 -6.28
C TRP A 9 -27.40 18.85 -6.25
N ALA A 10 -27.65 17.66 -6.79
CA ALA A 10 -28.98 17.04 -6.78
C ALA A 10 -29.46 16.72 -5.35
N ALA A 11 -28.59 16.16 -4.50
CA ALA A 11 -28.90 15.94 -3.09
C ALA A 11 -29.09 17.28 -2.33
N GLY A 12 -28.31 18.30 -2.72
CA GLY A 12 -28.35 19.66 -2.18
C GLY A 12 -29.68 20.38 -2.38
N LEU A 13 -30.50 19.97 -3.36
CA LEU A 13 -31.87 20.48 -3.52
C LEU A 13 -32.78 20.14 -2.34
N PHE A 14 -32.45 19.08 -1.59
CA PHE A 14 -33.26 18.58 -0.48
C PHE A 14 -32.58 18.74 0.88
N ARG A 15 -31.30 19.13 0.90
CA ARG A 15 -30.51 19.31 2.11
C ARG A 15 -29.53 20.44 1.89
N TRP A 16 -29.68 21.53 2.63
CA TRP A 16 -28.84 22.70 2.50
C TRP A 16 -28.48 23.26 3.87
N ALA A 17 -27.39 24.03 3.91
CA ALA A 17 -26.97 24.75 5.10
C ALA A 17 -27.46 26.20 4.99
N THR A 18 -28.13 26.69 6.03
CA THR A 18 -28.47 28.11 6.21
C THR A 18 -27.59 28.70 7.30
N THR A 19 -27.15 29.94 7.11
CA THR A 19 -26.41 30.68 8.14
C THR A 19 -27.39 31.42 9.03
N LEU A 20 -27.25 31.29 10.35
CA LEU A 20 -28.12 31.97 11.32
C LEU A 20 -27.77 33.45 11.51
N ASP A 21 -26.50 33.83 11.32
CA ASP A 21 -26.04 35.21 11.48
C ASP A 21 -25.98 35.94 10.13
N ASP A 22 -26.78 37.00 9.95
CA ASP A 22 -26.77 37.86 8.76
C ASP A 22 -25.41 38.55 8.52
N ASN A 23 -24.57 38.68 9.55
CA ASN A 23 -23.27 39.34 9.50
C ASN A 23 -22.09 38.38 9.35
N TRP A 24 -22.34 37.11 8.99
CA TRP A 24 -21.32 36.07 8.80
C TRP A 24 -20.21 36.44 7.80
N ARG A 25 -20.45 37.40 6.90
CA ARG A 25 -19.40 37.88 5.97
C ARG A 25 -18.34 38.75 6.64
N LYS A 26 -18.65 39.33 7.81
CA LYS A 26 -17.76 40.22 8.58
C LYS A 26 -17.19 39.54 9.82
N LYS A 27 -17.92 38.58 10.39
CA LYS A 27 -17.47 37.70 11.47
C LYS A 27 -16.87 36.42 10.85
N SER A 28 -16.04 35.67 11.57
CA SER A 28 -15.77 34.28 11.17
C SER A 28 -17.07 33.48 11.27
N LEU A 29 -17.26 32.54 10.35
CA LEU A 29 -18.37 31.59 10.41
C LEU A 29 -17.96 30.47 11.39
N ASP A 30 -18.62 30.42 12.54
CA ASP A 30 -18.42 29.34 13.52
C ASP A 30 -19.41 28.19 13.21
N ASP A 31 -19.07 26.94 13.56
CA ASP A 31 -19.94 25.78 13.26
C ASP A 31 -21.34 25.90 13.90
N GLU A 32 -21.44 26.64 15.01
CA GLU A 32 -22.70 26.95 15.71
C GLU A 32 -23.61 27.89 14.92
N ASP A 33 -23.05 28.66 13.97
CA ASP A 33 -23.77 29.61 13.12
C ASP A 33 -24.36 28.94 11.85
N ILE A 34 -24.16 27.63 11.68
CA ILE A 34 -24.63 26.84 10.53
C ILE A 34 -25.78 25.93 10.96
N LEU A 35 -26.97 26.17 10.41
CA LEU A 35 -28.12 25.30 10.55
C LEU A 35 -28.25 24.41 9.31
N GLU A 36 -28.32 23.11 9.51
CA GLU A 36 -28.62 22.17 8.45
C GLU A 36 -30.13 21.97 8.33
N GLU A 37 -30.69 22.33 7.17
CA GLU A 37 -32.09 22.17 6.85
C GLU A 37 -32.26 21.03 5.85
N SER A 38 -33.30 20.20 6.04
CA SER A 38 -33.69 19.16 5.10
C SER A 38 -35.16 19.31 4.71
N TYR A 39 -35.43 19.22 3.42
CA TYR A 39 -36.78 19.06 2.89
C TYR A 39 -37.05 17.57 2.67
N ASP A 40 -38.00 17.04 3.45
CA ASP A 40 -38.39 15.64 3.35
C ASP A 40 -39.68 15.48 2.54
N GLY A 41 -40.46 16.53 2.33
CA GLY A 41 -41.70 16.46 1.56
C GLY A 41 -42.95 16.48 2.42
N ASP A 42 -44.03 17.03 1.87
CA ASP A 42 -45.25 17.34 2.63
C ASP A 42 -46.18 16.12 2.80
N THR A 43 -46.08 15.14 1.89
CA THR A 43 -46.91 13.92 1.87
C THR A 43 -46.04 12.68 2.07
N PRO A 44 -46.59 11.58 2.63
CA PRO A 44 -45.83 10.34 2.83
C PRO A 44 -45.28 9.76 1.51
N ALA A 45 -46.08 9.77 0.43
CA ALA A 45 -45.62 9.31 -0.88
C ALA A 45 -44.49 10.18 -1.45
N ARG A 46 -44.53 11.49 -1.21
CA ARG A 46 -43.46 12.41 -1.63
C ARG A 46 -42.20 12.22 -0.80
N ARG A 47 -42.33 11.95 0.51
CA ARG A 47 -41.23 11.57 1.39
C ARG A 47 -40.50 10.33 0.87
N GLU A 48 -41.23 9.27 0.62
CA GLU A 48 -40.67 8.03 0.09
C GLU A 48 -39.94 8.25 -1.25
N ALA A 49 -40.53 9.03 -2.17
CA ALA A 49 -39.89 9.37 -3.44
C ALA A 49 -38.61 10.22 -3.27
N ILE A 50 -38.62 11.18 -2.34
CA ILE A 50 -37.45 12.01 -2.02
C ILE A 50 -36.36 11.16 -1.37
N ASP A 51 -36.70 10.27 -0.45
CA ASP A 51 -35.74 9.40 0.22
C ASP A 51 -35.12 8.39 -0.75
N ALA A 52 -35.93 7.80 -1.65
CA ALA A 52 -35.43 6.95 -2.72
C ALA A 52 -34.46 7.70 -3.66
N PHE A 53 -34.76 8.96 -3.98
CA PHE A 53 -33.88 9.81 -4.79
C PHE A 53 -32.59 10.17 -4.06
N LYS A 54 -32.67 10.59 -2.79
CA LYS A 54 -31.51 10.88 -1.94
C LYS A 54 -30.61 9.65 -1.80
N LEU A 55 -31.21 8.46 -1.57
CA LEU A 55 -30.49 7.19 -1.49
C LEU A 55 -29.69 6.91 -2.76
N ALA A 56 -30.33 7.06 -3.93
CA ALA A 56 -29.64 6.91 -5.22
C ALA A 56 -28.49 7.91 -5.39
N CYS A 57 -28.68 9.16 -5.01
CA CYS A 57 -27.63 10.18 -5.03
C CYS A 57 -26.45 9.80 -4.13
N TYR A 58 -26.70 9.43 -2.88
CA TYR A 58 -25.64 9.06 -1.94
C TYR A 58 -24.86 7.81 -2.37
N LEU A 59 -25.52 6.79 -2.93
CA LEU A 59 -24.85 5.63 -3.49
C LEU A 59 -23.93 6.01 -4.68
N ASN A 60 -24.38 6.92 -5.53
CA ASN A 60 -23.58 7.38 -6.67
C ASN A 60 -22.43 8.30 -6.24
N ILE A 61 -22.64 9.16 -5.23
CA ILE A 61 -21.60 9.96 -4.58
C ILE A 61 -20.53 9.03 -3.99
N ALA A 62 -20.94 8.01 -3.22
CA ALA A 62 -20.03 7.04 -2.63
C ALA A 62 -19.19 6.33 -3.69
N ARG A 63 -19.79 5.88 -4.80
CA ARG A 63 -19.08 5.29 -5.94
C ARG A 63 -18.10 6.26 -6.61
N ALA A 64 -18.50 7.52 -6.80
CA ALA A 64 -17.67 8.53 -7.42
C ALA A 64 -16.42 8.85 -6.58
N TYR A 65 -16.58 8.95 -5.24
CA TYR A 65 -15.45 9.17 -4.33
C TYR A 65 -14.61 7.91 -4.11
N PHE A 66 -15.21 6.72 -4.11
CA PHE A 66 -14.48 5.45 -4.10
C PHE A 66 -13.51 5.35 -5.28
N LYS A 67 -13.96 5.67 -6.50
CA LYS A 67 -13.07 5.71 -7.69
C LYS A 67 -11.94 6.74 -7.59
N GLN A 68 -12.14 7.81 -6.81
CA GLN A 68 -11.14 8.85 -6.56
C GLN A 68 -10.20 8.50 -5.40
N ARG A 69 -10.41 7.36 -4.73
CA ARG A 69 -9.67 6.93 -3.53
C ARG A 69 -9.87 7.86 -2.33
N GLU A 70 -10.97 8.61 -2.31
CA GLU A 70 -11.39 9.46 -1.19
C GLU A 70 -12.28 8.64 -0.25
N TRP A 71 -11.64 7.78 0.54
CA TRP A 71 -12.33 6.73 1.32
C TRP A 71 -13.22 7.29 2.42
N THR A 72 -12.82 8.39 3.05
CA THR A 72 -13.56 9.02 4.16
C THR A 72 -14.90 9.57 3.68
N THR A 73 -14.90 10.35 2.60
CA THR A 73 -16.12 10.90 2.00
C THR A 73 -17.00 9.80 1.42
N ALA A 74 -16.40 8.79 0.77
CA ALA A 74 -17.16 7.64 0.26
C ALA A 74 -17.87 6.88 1.40
N ARG A 75 -17.20 6.67 2.54
CA ARG A 75 -17.78 6.05 3.73
C ARG A 75 -18.92 6.89 4.30
N GLN A 76 -18.72 8.20 4.46
CA GLN A 76 -19.76 9.11 4.96
C GLN A 76 -21.01 9.09 4.06
N ALA A 77 -20.83 9.05 2.74
CA ALA A 77 -21.94 8.93 1.81
C ALA A 77 -22.70 7.60 1.97
N CYS A 78 -22.01 6.48 2.18
CA CYS A 78 -22.67 5.22 2.53
C CYS A 78 -23.41 5.28 3.88
N ASP A 79 -22.85 5.95 4.88
CA ASP A 79 -23.52 6.12 6.18
C ASP A 79 -24.80 6.97 6.05
N TRP A 80 -24.79 8.01 5.22
CA TRP A 80 -26.02 8.77 4.91
C TRP A 80 -27.05 7.93 4.15
N ALA A 81 -26.61 7.09 3.20
CA ALA A 81 -27.49 6.14 2.51
C ALA A 81 -28.17 5.18 3.51
N LEU A 82 -27.41 4.63 4.47
CA LEU A 82 -27.92 3.70 5.48
C LEU A 82 -28.81 4.37 6.54
N ARG A 83 -28.66 5.67 6.78
CA ARG A 83 -29.60 6.43 7.62
C ARG A 83 -30.97 6.59 6.97
N LEU A 84 -31.03 6.67 5.64
CA LEU A 84 -32.28 6.69 4.90
C LEU A 84 -32.88 5.30 4.78
N ASP A 85 -32.06 4.33 4.37
CA ASP A 85 -32.46 2.94 4.21
C ASP A 85 -31.44 1.99 4.86
N GLY A 86 -31.72 1.61 6.11
CA GLY A 86 -30.89 0.66 6.85
C GLY A 86 -30.94 -0.77 6.30
N SER A 87 -31.80 -1.04 5.31
CA SER A 87 -31.96 -2.32 4.62
C SER A 87 -31.37 -2.33 3.21
N SER A 88 -30.59 -1.30 2.83
CA SER A 88 -29.96 -1.23 1.51
C SER A 88 -28.76 -2.18 1.40
N ASP A 89 -28.94 -3.32 0.72
CA ASP A 89 -27.87 -4.29 0.42
C ASP A 89 -26.71 -3.64 -0.34
N LYS A 90 -27.02 -2.72 -1.25
CA LYS A 90 -26.04 -1.98 -2.05
C LYS A 90 -25.18 -1.05 -1.20
N ALA A 91 -25.78 -0.36 -0.24
CA ALA A 91 -25.04 0.55 0.65
C ALA A 91 -24.10 -0.22 1.58
N LEU A 92 -24.58 -1.33 2.17
CA LEU A 92 -23.77 -2.21 3.01
C LEU A 92 -22.58 -2.81 2.24
N PHE A 93 -22.83 -3.37 1.05
CA PHE A 93 -21.76 -3.94 0.23
C PHE A 93 -20.72 -2.89 -0.18
N LEU A 94 -21.18 -1.70 -0.58
CA LEU A 94 -20.29 -0.61 -0.98
C LEU A 94 -19.45 -0.11 0.21
N ARG A 95 -20.06 0.04 1.39
CA ARG A 95 -19.35 0.43 2.62
C ARG A 95 -18.30 -0.60 3.01
N ALA A 96 -18.65 -1.89 3.00
CA ALA A 96 -17.71 -2.98 3.25
C ALA A 96 -16.51 -2.94 2.28
N THR A 97 -16.75 -2.66 1.00
CA THR A 97 -15.69 -2.53 -0.01
C THR A 97 -14.79 -1.32 0.28
N ILE A 98 -15.36 -0.16 0.61
CA ILE A 98 -14.62 1.06 0.97
C ILE A 98 -13.73 0.83 2.21
N LEU A 99 -14.16 0.02 3.17
CA LEU A 99 -13.41 -0.25 4.40
C LEU A 99 -12.14 -1.07 4.16
N VAL A 100 -12.14 -1.98 3.18
CA VAL A 100 -11.05 -2.94 2.96
C VAL A 100 -10.12 -2.58 1.81
N GLU A 101 -10.50 -1.62 0.96
CA GLU A 101 -9.69 -1.16 -0.16
C GLU A 101 -8.41 -0.38 0.24
N PRO A 102 -8.40 0.49 1.28
CA PRO A 102 -7.20 1.21 1.69
C PRO A 102 -6.11 0.25 2.14
N VAL A 103 -4.87 0.46 1.70
CA VAL A 103 -3.71 -0.39 2.11
C VAL A 103 -3.50 -0.39 3.62
N SER A 104 -3.90 0.68 4.30
CA SER A 104 -3.78 0.87 5.74
C SER A 104 -4.97 0.35 6.55
N HIS A 105 -5.87 -0.47 5.98
CA HIS A 105 -7.01 -1.00 6.74
C HIS A 105 -6.54 -1.96 7.84
N GLY A 106 -7.07 -1.79 9.05
CA GLY A 106 -6.74 -2.60 10.21
C GLY A 106 -7.63 -3.84 10.34
N SER A 107 -7.47 -4.54 11.46
CA SER A 107 -8.36 -5.64 11.85
C SER A 107 -9.78 -5.15 12.15
N THR A 108 -9.93 -3.93 12.67
CA THR A 108 -11.21 -3.28 12.99
C THR A 108 -12.06 -3.05 11.75
N GLU A 109 -11.52 -2.42 10.72
CA GLU A 109 -12.23 -2.15 9.46
C GLU A 109 -12.64 -3.44 8.76
N ARG A 110 -11.82 -4.48 8.87
CA ARG A 110 -12.13 -5.81 8.35
C ARG A 110 -13.31 -6.46 9.09
N ASP A 111 -13.33 -6.36 10.42
CA ASP A 111 -14.41 -6.92 11.23
C ASP A 111 -15.73 -6.15 10.99
N ASP A 112 -15.68 -4.82 10.86
CA ASP A 112 -16.83 -3.99 10.48
C ASP A 112 -17.35 -4.37 9.07
N ALA A 113 -16.46 -4.56 8.09
CA ALA A 113 -16.82 -4.99 6.75
C ALA A 113 -17.47 -6.39 6.72
N ILE A 114 -17.05 -7.31 7.59
CA ILE A 114 -17.68 -8.62 7.73
C ILE A 114 -19.13 -8.47 8.23
N VAL A 115 -19.37 -7.63 9.23
CA VAL A 115 -20.72 -7.38 9.76
C VAL A 115 -21.64 -6.83 8.66
N ASP A 116 -21.16 -5.85 7.89
CA ASP A 116 -21.91 -5.28 6.77
C ASP A 116 -22.27 -6.31 5.70
N LEU A 117 -21.32 -7.19 5.35
CA LEU A 117 -21.54 -8.24 4.35
C LEU A 117 -22.47 -9.34 4.85
N GLU A 118 -22.45 -9.69 6.13
CA GLU A 118 -23.38 -10.64 6.75
C GLU A 118 -24.82 -10.10 6.75
N GLN A 119 -24.97 -8.81 7.06
CA GLN A 119 -26.26 -8.13 6.97
C GLN A 119 -26.75 -8.07 5.51
N ALA A 120 -25.86 -7.71 4.57
CA ALA A 120 -26.18 -7.67 3.15
C ALA A 120 -26.59 -9.06 2.60
N GLU A 121 -25.91 -10.13 3.02
CA GLU A 121 -26.29 -11.50 2.62
C GLU A 121 -27.70 -11.86 3.10
N THR A 122 -28.02 -11.51 4.35
CA THR A 122 -29.35 -11.76 4.94
C THR A 122 -30.44 -11.04 4.16
N LEU A 123 -30.21 -9.76 3.83
CA LEU A 123 -31.13 -8.94 3.04
C LEU A 123 -31.29 -9.46 1.60
N LEU A 124 -30.21 -9.89 0.96
CA LEU A 124 -30.27 -10.48 -0.38
C LEU A 124 -31.03 -11.80 -0.42
N VAL A 125 -30.90 -12.63 0.61
CA VAL A 125 -31.69 -13.87 0.73
C VAL A 125 -33.16 -13.55 0.87
N ALA A 126 -33.52 -12.58 1.72
CA ALA A 126 -34.90 -12.12 1.87
C ALA A 126 -35.45 -11.52 0.57
N ALA A 127 -34.67 -10.68 -0.12
CA ALA A 127 -35.05 -10.07 -1.39
C ALA A 127 -35.26 -11.12 -2.49
N THR A 128 -34.43 -12.15 -2.55
CA THR A 128 -34.59 -13.27 -3.50
C THR A 128 -35.87 -14.06 -3.21
N ALA A 129 -36.19 -14.31 -1.94
CA ALA A 129 -37.43 -14.99 -1.56
C ALA A 129 -38.67 -14.14 -1.86
N ALA A 130 -38.61 -12.84 -1.59
CA ALA A 130 -39.68 -11.89 -1.90
C ALA A 130 -39.91 -11.79 -3.42
N ALA A 131 -38.85 -11.71 -4.21
CA ALA A 131 -38.91 -11.68 -5.67
C ALA A 131 -39.59 -12.94 -6.25
N ALA A 132 -39.25 -14.12 -5.75
CA ALA A 132 -39.83 -15.38 -6.19
C ALA A 132 -41.32 -15.53 -5.83
N ALA A 133 -41.83 -14.75 -4.86
CA ALA A 133 -43.22 -14.78 -4.41
C ALA A 133 -44.10 -13.72 -5.10
N ARG A 134 -43.55 -12.91 -6.01
CA ARG A 134 -44.29 -11.86 -6.72
C ARG A 134 -44.98 -12.44 -7.95
N ASP A 135 -46.30 -12.42 -7.94
CA ASP A 135 -47.15 -12.83 -9.08
C ASP A 135 -47.43 -11.67 -10.06
N ASP A 136 -47.02 -10.44 -9.74
CA ASP A 136 -47.31 -9.22 -10.50
C ASP A 136 -46.30 -8.88 -11.60
N LEU A 137 -45.17 -9.59 -11.63
CA LEU A 137 -44.10 -9.37 -12.61
C LEU A 137 -44.25 -10.30 -13.81
N ASP A 138 -43.93 -9.80 -15.01
CA ASP A 138 -43.76 -10.67 -16.16
C ASP A 138 -42.50 -11.57 -15.99
N ASP A 139 -42.51 -12.72 -16.67
CA ASP A 139 -41.45 -13.73 -16.54
C ASP A 139 -40.05 -13.14 -16.85
N ALA A 140 -39.96 -12.21 -17.81
CA ALA A 140 -38.69 -11.61 -18.23
C ALA A 140 -38.14 -10.61 -17.18
N ALA A 141 -39.00 -9.82 -16.56
CA ALA A 141 -38.65 -8.90 -15.49
C ALA A 141 -38.24 -9.68 -14.22
N CYS A 142 -38.94 -10.77 -13.91
CA CYS A 142 -38.57 -11.67 -12.82
C CYS A 142 -37.19 -12.30 -13.04
N GLU A 143 -36.92 -12.82 -14.25
CA GLU A 143 -35.63 -13.40 -14.62
C GLU A 143 -34.48 -12.39 -14.46
N ARG A 144 -34.61 -11.17 -15.02
CA ARG A 144 -33.60 -10.11 -14.87
C ARG A 144 -33.33 -9.76 -13.41
N LEU A 145 -34.38 -9.63 -12.61
CA LEU A 145 -34.26 -9.28 -11.20
C LEU A 145 -33.57 -10.40 -10.39
N MET A 146 -33.91 -11.66 -10.67
CA MET A 146 -33.28 -12.83 -10.03
C MET A 146 -31.81 -12.97 -10.43
N ASP A 147 -31.48 -12.72 -11.70
CA ASP A 147 -30.09 -12.71 -12.18
C ASP A 147 -29.26 -11.62 -11.48
N ASP A 148 -29.80 -10.40 -11.36
CA ASP A 148 -29.12 -9.31 -10.68
C ASP A 148 -28.91 -9.57 -9.19
N LEU A 149 -29.93 -10.12 -8.51
CA LEU A 149 -29.81 -10.56 -7.11
C LEU A 149 -28.78 -11.69 -6.98
N GLY A 150 -28.75 -12.63 -7.93
CA GLY A 150 -27.77 -13.72 -7.99
C GLY A 150 -26.33 -13.20 -8.13
N LYS A 151 -26.10 -12.24 -9.02
CA LYS A 151 -24.79 -11.58 -9.20
C LYS A 151 -24.34 -10.88 -7.92
N ARG A 152 -25.21 -10.06 -7.30
CA ARG A 152 -24.89 -9.36 -6.04
C ARG A 152 -24.59 -10.32 -4.89
N LYS A 153 -25.41 -11.36 -4.73
CA LYS A 153 -25.20 -12.40 -3.72
C LYS A 153 -23.87 -13.13 -3.89
N LYS A 154 -23.48 -13.43 -5.13
CA LYS A 154 -22.18 -14.03 -5.45
C LYS A 154 -21.02 -13.09 -5.07
N GLN A 155 -21.15 -11.80 -5.35
CA GLN A 155 -20.14 -10.79 -4.98
C GLN A 155 -19.98 -10.67 -3.46
N VAL A 156 -21.10 -10.52 -2.72
CA VAL A 156 -21.10 -10.46 -1.26
C VAL A 156 -20.43 -11.70 -0.65
N ARG A 157 -20.81 -12.91 -1.11
CA ARG A 157 -20.23 -14.16 -0.61
C ARG A 157 -18.75 -14.30 -0.92
N SER A 158 -18.32 -13.89 -2.11
CA SER A 158 -16.92 -13.95 -2.50
C SER A 158 -16.06 -13.06 -1.60
N LEU A 159 -16.51 -11.82 -1.34
CA LEU A 159 -15.78 -10.90 -0.49
C LEU A 159 -15.80 -11.36 0.97
N LEU A 160 -16.96 -11.81 1.47
CA LEU A 160 -17.11 -12.32 2.84
C LEU A 160 -16.20 -13.53 3.11
N ALA A 161 -16.10 -14.46 2.16
CA ALA A 161 -15.22 -15.61 2.26
C ALA A 161 -13.74 -15.20 2.36
N GLU A 162 -13.33 -14.23 1.55
CA GLU A 162 -11.97 -13.71 1.57
C GLU A 162 -11.65 -13.01 2.89
N LEU A 163 -12.53 -12.11 3.38
CA LEU A 163 -12.29 -11.41 4.64
C LEU A 163 -12.25 -12.36 5.84
N ARG A 164 -13.09 -13.41 5.86
CA ARG A 164 -13.05 -14.45 6.90
C ARG A 164 -11.75 -15.25 6.85
N ARG A 165 -11.24 -15.57 5.66
CA ARG A 165 -9.93 -16.22 5.48
C ARG A 165 -8.81 -15.33 6.03
N LEU A 166 -8.78 -14.05 5.65
CA LEU A 166 -7.78 -13.09 6.14
C LEU A 166 -7.85 -12.92 7.67
N ARG A 167 -9.06 -12.91 8.25
CA ARG A 167 -9.25 -12.87 9.71
C ARG A 167 -8.67 -14.11 10.40
N GLN A 168 -8.83 -15.30 9.83
CA GLN A 168 -8.24 -16.52 10.37
C GLN A 168 -6.71 -16.51 10.29
N LEU A 169 -6.15 -16.01 9.17
CA LEU A 169 -4.71 -15.84 9.01
C LEU A 169 -4.14 -14.84 10.03
N GLY A 170 -4.82 -13.70 10.24
CA GLY A 170 -4.46 -12.73 11.27
C GLY A 170 -4.43 -13.34 12.66
N LYS A 171 -5.47 -14.09 13.05
CA LYS A 171 -5.49 -14.80 14.34
C LYS A 171 -4.36 -15.83 14.50
N ALA A 172 -4.01 -16.53 13.42
CA ALA A 172 -2.92 -17.49 13.45
C ALA A 172 -1.55 -16.80 13.61
N GLN A 173 -1.36 -15.66 12.93
CA GLN A 173 -0.17 -14.83 13.08
C GLN A 173 -0.10 -14.20 14.48
N ASP A 174 -1.19 -13.63 14.99
CA ASP A 174 -1.26 -13.08 16.34
C ASP A 174 -0.94 -14.13 17.40
N LYS A 175 -1.40 -15.39 17.22
CA LYS A 175 -1.02 -16.50 18.10
C LYS A 175 0.47 -16.82 18.04
N ALA A 176 1.08 -16.71 16.85
CA ALA A 176 2.53 -16.91 16.68
C ALA A 176 3.35 -15.81 17.38
N TYR A 177 2.83 -14.58 17.43
CA TYR A 177 3.49 -13.44 18.08
C TYR A 177 3.10 -13.24 19.56
N GLY A 178 1.96 -13.73 20.01
CA GLY A 178 1.47 -13.56 21.39
C GLY A 178 2.47 -14.07 22.43
N GLY A 179 3.06 -15.24 22.19
CA GLY A 179 4.10 -15.79 23.08
C GLY A 179 5.44 -15.04 23.08
N MET A 180 5.57 -13.99 22.25
CA MET A 180 6.76 -13.14 22.15
C MET A 180 6.62 -11.85 22.97
N PHE A 181 5.38 -11.38 23.22
CA PHE A 181 5.10 -10.22 24.07
C PHE A 181 4.81 -10.59 25.54
N ASP A 182 4.38 -11.83 25.80
CA ASP A 182 4.20 -12.35 27.17
C ASP A 182 5.53 -12.52 27.95
N ARG A 183 6.68 -12.35 27.29
CA ARG A 183 8.00 -12.49 27.93
C ARG A 183 8.49 -11.22 28.64
N GLY A 184 7.68 -10.16 28.65
CA GLY A 184 8.00 -8.85 29.22
C GLY A 184 7.12 -8.39 30.38
N GLU A 185 6.27 -9.26 30.97
CA GLU A 185 5.57 -8.91 32.21
C GLU A 185 6.59 -8.83 33.38
N VAL A 186 7.10 -7.62 33.65
CA VAL A 186 8.01 -7.30 34.77
C VAL A 186 7.24 -7.08 36.09
N TYR A 187 5.99 -7.53 36.18
CA TYR A 187 5.20 -7.44 37.41
C TYR A 187 5.11 -8.81 38.11
N ASP A 188 5.38 -8.80 39.41
CA ASP A 188 5.52 -9.97 40.26
C ASP A 188 4.26 -10.87 40.29
N GLY A 189 4.49 -12.17 40.25
CA GLY A 189 3.52 -13.23 39.93
C GLY A 189 2.36 -13.49 40.90
N ASP A 190 2.21 -12.73 41.98
CA ASP A 190 1.11 -12.94 42.94
C ASP A 190 -0.24 -12.41 42.42
N GLU A 191 -0.24 -11.44 41.52
CA GLU A 191 -1.47 -10.84 40.98
C GLU A 191 -1.99 -11.58 39.74
N THR A 192 -1.08 -12.12 38.92
CA THR A 192 -1.40 -12.90 37.71
C THR A 192 -1.87 -14.32 38.04
N ALA A 193 -1.36 -14.93 39.13
CA ALA A 193 -1.81 -16.24 39.60
C ALA A 193 -3.29 -16.22 40.07
N ARG A 194 -3.75 -15.11 40.68
CA ARG A 194 -5.15 -14.96 41.12
C ARG A 194 -6.14 -14.87 39.97
N ARG A 195 -5.76 -14.29 38.83
CA ARG A 195 -6.61 -14.25 37.63
C ARG A 195 -6.60 -15.56 36.84
N ARG A 196 -5.42 -16.19 36.70
CA ARG A 196 -5.32 -17.49 36.01
C ARG A 196 -6.08 -18.61 36.72
N LEU A 197 -6.22 -18.56 38.05
CA LEU A 197 -7.06 -19.50 38.81
C LEU A 197 -8.56 -19.26 38.59
N ALA A 198 -8.98 -18.02 38.31
CA ALA A 198 -10.38 -17.71 37.98
C ALA A 198 -10.71 -18.11 36.53
N ASP A 199 -9.76 -18.03 35.61
CA ASP A 199 -9.93 -18.42 34.20
C ASP A 199 -9.75 -19.94 33.96
N ALA A 200 -9.14 -20.67 34.91
CA ALA A 200 -8.85 -22.11 34.79
C ALA A 200 -10.06 -23.04 35.04
N GLU A 201 -11.23 -22.52 35.43
CA GLU A 201 -12.43 -23.35 35.63
C GLU A 201 -13.13 -23.72 34.32
N ASP A 202 -12.91 -23.03 33.20
CA ASP A 202 -13.69 -23.24 31.95
C ASP A 202 -12.94 -23.91 30.77
N ALA A 203 -11.64 -24.22 30.88
CA ALA A 203 -10.84 -24.63 29.73
C ALA A 203 -10.42 -26.12 29.70
N LYS A 204 -11.26 -27.05 30.18
CA LYS A 204 -11.03 -28.50 30.00
C LYS A 204 -11.83 -29.07 28.82
N ALA A 205 -11.21 -29.13 27.63
CA ALA A 205 -11.20 -30.32 26.77
C ALA A 205 -10.52 -30.03 25.40
N LEU A 206 -9.29 -30.52 25.19
CA LEU A 206 -8.93 -31.57 24.19
C LEU A 206 -7.39 -31.66 24.01
N PRO A 207 -6.82 -32.84 23.67
CA PRO A 207 -5.37 -33.05 23.53
C PRO A 207 -4.86 -32.99 22.08
N ASP A 208 -3.65 -32.44 21.91
CA ASP A 208 -2.84 -32.39 20.69
C ASP A 208 -2.24 -33.76 20.31
N ASP A 209 -2.32 -34.10 19.02
CA ASP A 209 -1.57 -35.17 18.36
C ASP A 209 -0.56 -34.54 17.39
N HIS A 210 0.72 -34.57 17.77
CA HIS A 210 1.83 -34.18 16.91
C HIS A 210 2.69 -35.41 16.62
N SER A 211 2.33 -36.15 15.56
CA SER A 211 3.14 -37.27 15.08
C SER A 211 3.09 -37.45 13.55
N LYS A 212 3.69 -36.52 12.78
CA LYS A 212 4.21 -36.83 11.42
C LYS A 212 5.46 -36.01 11.08
N PRO A 213 6.57 -36.65 10.64
CA PRO A 213 7.70 -35.94 10.03
C PRO A 213 7.39 -35.62 8.55
N LEU A 214 7.57 -34.36 8.15
CA LEU A 214 7.51 -33.92 6.75
C LEU A 214 8.81 -34.23 6.01
N ALA A 215 8.69 -34.56 4.73
CA ALA A 215 9.76 -34.91 3.81
C ALA A 215 10.67 -33.71 3.46
N PRO A 216 11.94 -33.95 3.10
CA PRO A 216 12.88 -32.89 2.77
C PRO A 216 12.66 -32.39 1.32
N GLY A 217 12.32 -31.12 1.15
CA GLY A 217 12.22 -30.51 -0.19
C GLY A 217 11.51 -29.16 -0.27
N ASP A 218 10.68 -28.79 0.71
CA ASP A 218 10.02 -27.49 0.69
C ASP A 218 10.93 -26.44 1.33
N GLY A 219 11.22 -25.37 0.59
CA GLY A 219 12.05 -24.22 0.99
C GLY A 219 11.47 -23.37 2.12
N THR A 220 10.78 -23.98 3.09
CA THR A 220 10.47 -23.38 4.37
C THR A 220 11.75 -23.25 5.18
N PHE A 221 12.01 -22.02 5.63
CA PHE A 221 13.09 -21.65 6.54
C PHE A 221 13.32 -22.76 7.57
N SER A 222 14.52 -23.35 7.57
CA SER A 222 14.85 -24.49 8.43
C SER A 222 14.52 -24.15 9.88
N SER A 223 13.51 -24.83 10.45
CA SER A 223 13.26 -24.88 11.90
C SER A 223 14.34 -25.68 12.63
N THR A 224 15.59 -25.58 12.20
CA THR A 224 16.72 -25.96 13.04
C THR A 224 16.77 -24.92 14.16
N PRO A 225 16.55 -25.31 15.43
CA PRO A 225 16.69 -24.38 16.54
C PRO A 225 18.03 -23.68 16.43
N GLY A 226 18.04 -22.35 16.54
CA GLY A 226 19.28 -21.58 16.48
C GLY A 226 20.29 -22.09 17.51
N PRO A 227 21.59 -21.83 17.33
CA PRO A 227 22.65 -22.39 18.18
C PRO A 227 22.46 -22.04 19.67
N GLU A 228 21.73 -20.97 20.00
CA GLU A 228 21.35 -20.62 21.38
C GLU A 228 20.30 -21.55 21.99
N ALA A 229 19.31 -21.97 21.18
CA ALA A 229 18.30 -22.92 21.61
C ALA A 229 18.90 -24.33 21.78
N GLU A 230 19.88 -24.69 20.95
CA GLU A 230 20.67 -25.92 21.13
C GLU A 230 21.50 -25.90 22.42
N LEU A 231 22.13 -24.76 22.74
CA LEU A 231 22.84 -24.59 24.01
C LEU A 231 21.90 -24.70 25.22
N ALA A 232 20.72 -24.08 25.15
CA ALA A 232 19.71 -24.18 26.22
C ALA A 232 19.16 -25.61 26.38
N ALA A 233 19.00 -26.35 25.28
CA ALA A 233 18.63 -27.76 25.34
C ALA A 233 19.74 -28.61 25.97
N ALA A 234 21.00 -28.37 25.61
CA ALA A 234 22.16 -29.05 26.18
C ALA A 234 22.35 -28.74 27.67
N GLU A 235 22.01 -27.53 28.13
CA GLU A 235 21.98 -27.18 29.56
C GLU A 235 20.93 -27.98 30.35
N LYS A 236 19.73 -28.20 29.77
CA LYS A 236 18.72 -29.05 30.39
C LYS A 236 19.19 -30.50 30.52
N VAL A 237 19.84 -31.02 29.48
CA VAL A 237 20.45 -32.35 29.50
C VAL A 237 21.56 -32.44 30.55
N LEU A 238 22.36 -31.38 30.73
CA LEU A 238 23.36 -31.30 31.79
C LEU A 238 22.73 -31.41 33.20
N ALA A 239 21.64 -30.66 33.44
CA ALA A 239 20.92 -30.70 34.72
C ALA A 239 20.34 -32.10 35.02
N ASP A 240 19.84 -32.80 34.01
CA ASP A 240 19.35 -34.18 34.15
C ASP A 240 20.48 -35.17 34.47
N TYR A 241 21.67 -35.00 33.87
CA TYR A 241 22.83 -35.85 34.18
C TYR A 241 23.34 -35.64 35.60
N GLU A 242 23.35 -34.39 36.09
CA GLU A 242 23.71 -34.08 37.48
C GLU A 242 22.70 -34.68 38.46
N ARG A 243 21.39 -34.58 38.17
CA ARG A 243 20.33 -35.15 39.00
C ARG A 243 20.40 -36.68 39.10
N ARG A 244 20.85 -37.34 38.02
CA ARG A 244 21.03 -38.80 37.96
C ARG A 244 22.38 -39.28 38.52
N GLY A 245 23.22 -38.38 39.03
CA GLY A 245 24.52 -38.72 39.62
C GLY A 245 25.59 -39.15 38.61
N LYS A 246 25.39 -38.90 37.31
CA LYS A 246 26.33 -39.26 36.25
C LYS A 246 27.43 -38.20 36.06
N SER A 247 28.30 -38.09 37.06
CA SER A 247 29.28 -37.00 37.18
C SER A 247 30.32 -36.93 36.06
N LYS A 248 30.70 -38.06 35.45
CA LYS A 248 31.67 -38.09 34.34
C LYS A 248 31.08 -37.53 33.04
N GLU A 249 29.89 -37.99 32.64
CA GLU A 249 29.17 -37.52 31.43
C GLU A 249 28.81 -36.03 31.55
N ALA A 250 28.39 -35.58 32.75
CA ALA A 250 28.10 -34.17 33.01
C ALA A 250 29.36 -33.28 32.91
N ALA A 251 30.52 -33.75 33.34
CA ALA A 251 31.77 -32.98 33.25
C ALA A 251 32.21 -32.75 31.80
N GLU A 252 32.08 -33.77 30.94
CA GLU A 252 32.38 -33.65 29.50
C GLU A 252 31.41 -32.70 28.80
N LEU A 253 30.11 -32.83 29.09
CA LEU A 253 29.09 -31.97 28.49
C LEU A 253 29.24 -30.50 28.94
N ARG A 254 29.62 -30.25 30.21
CA ARG A 254 29.90 -28.90 30.71
C ARG A 254 31.11 -28.27 30.00
N LYS A 255 32.17 -29.05 29.74
CA LYS A 255 33.33 -28.57 28.98
C LYS A 255 32.94 -28.20 27.54
N GLY A 256 32.20 -29.08 26.86
CA GLY A 256 31.70 -28.82 25.50
C GLY A 256 30.79 -27.59 25.42
N LEU A 257 29.88 -27.41 26.38
CA LEU A 257 29.04 -26.22 26.50
C LEU A 257 29.85 -24.94 26.73
N GLY A 258 30.91 -25.00 27.55
CA GLY A 258 31.82 -23.88 27.76
C GLY A 258 32.54 -23.45 26.48
N GLU A 259 33.09 -24.42 25.75
CA GLU A 259 33.76 -24.16 24.46
C GLU A 259 32.79 -23.64 23.39
N ALA A 260 31.57 -24.19 23.32
CA ALA A 260 30.54 -23.75 22.38
C ALA A 260 30.04 -22.33 22.70
N LYS A 261 29.80 -22.00 23.97
CA LYS A 261 29.46 -20.65 24.40
C LYS A 261 30.58 -19.65 24.11
N ALA A 262 31.84 -20.02 24.38
CA ALA A 262 32.98 -19.15 24.10
C ALA A 262 33.12 -18.87 22.59
N LYS A 263 32.96 -19.88 21.74
CA LYS A 263 32.95 -19.70 20.28
C LYS A 263 31.79 -18.81 19.81
N LEU A 264 30.61 -18.95 20.40
CA LEU A 264 29.44 -18.15 20.04
C LEU A 264 29.59 -16.68 20.50
N GLN A 265 30.21 -16.46 21.66
CA GLN A 265 30.54 -15.12 22.15
C GLN A 265 31.63 -14.46 21.30
N GLN A 266 32.64 -15.23 20.88
CA GLN A 266 33.69 -14.75 19.97
C GLN A 266 33.10 -14.39 18.59
N ALA A 267 32.23 -15.24 18.03
CA ALA A 267 31.55 -14.96 16.77
C ALA A 267 30.65 -13.71 16.85
N ARG A 268 30.03 -13.46 18.01
CA ARG A 268 29.25 -12.22 18.25
C ARG A 268 30.13 -10.98 18.29
N SER A 269 31.33 -11.05 18.89
CA SER A 269 32.25 -9.92 18.94
C SER A 269 32.94 -9.62 17.61
N GLU A 270 33.23 -10.65 16.81
CA GLU A 270 33.93 -10.50 15.52
C GLU A 270 32.96 -10.16 14.38
N GLY A 271 31.67 -10.48 14.52
CA GLY A 271 30.66 -10.31 13.48
C GLY A 271 30.90 -11.23 12.27
N PRO A 272 29.99 -11.21 11.28
CA PRO A 272 30.20 -11.99 10.07
C PRO A 272 31.43 -11.48 9.29
N PRO A 273 32.32 -12.37 8.83
CA PRO A 273 33.45 -11.97 8.00
C PRO A 273 32.94 -11.28 6.71
N PRO A 274 33.70 -10.31 6.16
CA PRO A 274 33.29 -9.63 4.93
C PRO A 274 33.20 -10.64 3.81
N MET A 275 32.04 -10.71 3.17
CA MET A 275 31.92 -11.47 1.92
C MET A 275 32.53 -10.65 0.78
N ASP A 276 33.47 -11.25 0.06
CA ASP A 276 34.06 -10.67 -1.15
C ASP A 276 33.14 -10.96 -2.35
N PHE A 277 32.34 -9.97 -2.75
CA PHE A 277 31.40 -10.09 -3.88
C PHE A 277 32.09 -10.00 -5.24
N ARG A 278 33.35 -9.50 -5.32
CA ARG A 278 34.14 -9.46 -6.57
C ARG A 278 34.74 -10.80 -6.94
N LYS A 279 34.86 -11.70 -5.95
CA LYS A 279 35.31 -13.09 -6.15
C LYS A 279 34.30 -14.05 -5.53
N PRO A 280 33.06 -14.11 -6.04
CA PRO A 280 32.01 -14.91 -5.42
C PRO A 280 32.36 -16.39 -5.54
N THR A 281 32.11 -17.15 -4.47
CA THR A 281 32.26 -18.61 -4.50
C THR A 281 31.20 -19.23 -5.42
N LYS A 282 31.43 -20.47 -5.90
CA LYS A 282 30.45 -21.15 -6.76
C LYS A 282 29.08 -21.29 -6.06
N ALA A 283 29.08 -21.61 -4.76
CA ALA A 283 27.85 -21.71 -3.97
C ALA A 283 27.10 -20.38 -3.88
N MET A 284 27.80 -19.25 -3.74
CA MET A 284 27.19 -17.92 -3.72
C MET A 284 26.54 -17.56 -5.06
N ARG A 285 27.18 -17.90 -6.18
CA ARG A 285 26.61 -17.70 -7.52
C ARG A 285 25.34 -18.53 -7.71
N ASP A 286 25.36 -19.79 -7.29
CA ASP A 286 24.22 -20.67 -7.44
C ASP A 286 23.02 -20.21 -6.59
N ASP A 287 23.24 -19.78 -5.34
CA ASP A 287 22.18 -19.23 -4.46
C ASP A 287 21.65 -17.87 -4.95
N ALA A 288 22.54 -16.96 -5.37
CA ALA A 288 22.12 -15.66 -5.91
C ALA A 288 21.28 -15.84 -7.18
N LYS A 289 21.70 -16.72 -8.08
CA LYS A 289 20.94 -17.05 -9.30
C LYS A 289 19.59 -17.68 -9.00
N ALA A 290 19.51 -18.55 -7.99
CA ALA A 290 18.23 -19.11 -7.54
C ALA A 290 17.25 -18.03 -7.01
N ARG A 291 17.78 -16.91 -6.52
CA ARG A 291 17.02 -15.75 -6.04
C ARG A 291 16.84 -14.64 -7.07
N GLY A 292 17.30 -14.85 -8.32
CA GLY A 292 17.21 -13.86 -9.39
C GLY A 292 18.18 -12.68 -9.28
N ILE A 293 19.28 -12.84 -8.53
CA ILE A 293 20.34 -11.84 -8.38
C ILE A 293 21.54 -12.27 -9.24
N ASP A 294 21.95 -11.41 -10.17
CA ASP A 294 23.11 -11.65 -11.03
C ASP A 294 24.38 -11.08 -10.39
N LEU A 295 25.28 -11.95 -9.92
CA LEU A 295 26.56 -11.57 -9.33
C LEU A 295 27.66 -11.31 -10.39
N ASP A 296 27.38 -11.54 -11.68
CA ASP A 296 28.32 -11.20 -12.76
C ASP A 296 28.14 -9.74 -13.24
N ASP A 297 27.05 -9.07 -12.85
CA ASP A 297 26.83 -7.65 -13.12
C ASP A 297 27.63 -6.77 -12.12
N PRO A 298 28.58 -5.94 -12.59
CA PRO A 298 29.36 -5.06 -11.72
C PRO A 298 28.50 -4.07 -10.92
N ALA A 299 27.34 -3.64 -11.45
CA ALA A 299 26.44 -2.73 -10.72
C ALA A 299 25.80 -3.41 -9.51
N VAL A 300 25.44 -4.70 -9.64
CA VAL A 300 24.88 -5.49 -8.54
C VAL A 300 25.95 -5.76 -7.49
N VAL A 301 27.17 -6.07 -7.91
CA VAL A 301 28.32 -6.26 -6.99
C VAL A 301 28.60 -5.00 -6.20
N ASP A 302 28.68 -3.84 -6.85
CA ASP A 302 28.92 -2.56 -6.19
C ASP A 302 27.80 -2.22 -5.19
N MET A 303 26.54 -2.48 -5.55
CA MET A 303 25.38 -2.30 -4.66
C MET A 303 25.42 -3.22 -3.44
N LEU A 304 25.82 -4.49 -3.61
CA LEU A 304 25.94 -5.45 -2.51
C LEU A 304 27.11 -5.12 -1.58
N GLU A 305 28.23 -4.65 -2.12
CA GLU A 305 29.35 -4.12 -1.33
C GLU A 305 28.91 -2.89 -0.52
N GLU A 306 28.13 -2.00 -1.11
CA GLU A 306 27.55 -0.84 -0.41
C GLU A 306 26.59 -1.25 0.70
N LEU A 307 25.66 -2.18 0.44
CA LEU A 307 24.73 -2.70 1.45
C LEU A 307 25.48 -3.37 2.62
N GLN A 308 26.54 -4.14 2.35
CA GLN A 308 27.34 -4.76 3.40
C GLN A 308 28.08 -3.71 4.25
N ARG A 309 28.58 -2.64 3.62
CA ARG A 309 29.19 -1.51 4.33
C ARG A 309 28.15 -0.80 5.22
N GLU A 310 26.96 -0.52 4.71
CA GLU A 310 25.87 0.09 5.49
C GLU A 310 25.42 -0.78 6.67
N GLN A 311 25.31 -2.09 6.48
CA GLN A 311 24.98 -3.02 7.56
C GLN A 311 26.04 -3.02 8.67
N ARG A 312 27.32 -2.87 8.32
CA ARG A 312 28.42 -2.81 9.28
C ARG A 312 28.45 -1.49 10.03
N GLU A 313 28.26 -0.38 9.33
CA GLU A 313 28.11 0.93 9.97
C GLU A 313 26.96 0.89 10.97
N THR A 314 25.79 0.40 10.55
CA THR A 314 24.59 0.34 11.43
C THR A 314 24.67 -0.71 12.54
N ALA A 315 25.55 -1.71 12.45
CA ALA A 315 25.76 -2.66 13.55
C ALA A 315 26.31 -1.93 14.80
N THR A 316 27.18 -0.95 14.60
CA THR A 316 27.75 -0.15 15.69
C THR A 316 26.84 1.02 16.07
N PRO A 317 26.80 1.43 17.36
CA PRO A 317 26.03 2.62 17.76
C PRO A 317 26.58 3.91 17.11
N GLU A 318 27.90 4.04 16.99
CA GLU A 318 28.53 5.20 16.35
C GLU A 318 28.18 5.30 14.86
N GLY A 319 28.16 4.17 14.13
CA GLY A 319 27.79 4.19 12.72
C GLY A 319 26.30 4.40 12.49
N ARG A 320 25.42 4.04 13.44
CA ARG A 320 24.00 4.46 13.40
C ARG A 320 23.85 5.97 13.52
N GLU A 321 24.54 6.58 14.48
CA GLU A 321 24.53 8.04 14.64
C GLU A 321 25.05 8.75 13.38
N ARG A 322 26.17 8.25 12.80
CA ARG A 322 26.69 8.77 11.53
C ARG A 322 25.67 8.67 10.39
N ARG A 323 24.94 7.55 10.28
CA ARG A 323 23.89 7.36 9.28
C ARG A 323 22.74 8.35 9.48
N ASP A 324 22.27 8.52 10.71
CA ASP A 324 21.19 9.45 11.03
C ASP A 324 21.56 10.90 10.71
N VAL A 325 22.81 11.29 11.04
CA VAL A 325 23.38 12.60 10.65
C VAL A 325 23.45 12.74 9.13
N ARG A 326 23.87 11.71 8.41
CA ARG A 326 23.97 11.71 6.94
C ARG A 326 22.59 11.88 6.28
N GLU A 327 21.58 11.14 6.73
CA GLU A 327 20.21 11.24 6.20
C GLU A 327 19.55 12.59 6.54
N ALA A 328 19.73 13.08 7.78
CA ALA A 328 19.29 14.43 8.15
C ALA A 328 19.97 15.51 7.30
N ALA A 329 21.27 15.36 7.03
CA ALA A 329 22.02 16.25 6.15
C ALA A 329 21.51 16.19 4.70
N LYS A 330 21.22 15.01 4.15
CA LYS A 330 20.64 14.84 2.80
C LYS A 330 19.28 15.52 2.66
N ALA A 331 18.41 15.34 3.65
CA ALA A 331 17.09 15.99 3.67
C ALA A 331 17.23 17.51 3.70
N LYS A 332 18.09 18.03 4.59
CA LYS A 332 18.38 19.47 4.70
C LYS A 332 18.99 20.02 3.40
N ALA A 333 19.98 19.34 2.83
CA ALA A 333 20.64 19.75 1.58
C ALA A 333 19.67 19.79 0.39
N SER A 334 18.66 18.92 0.39
CA SER A 334 17.64 18.88 -0.66
C SER A 334 16.69 20.07 -0.61
N ALA A 335 16.36 20.56 0.59
CA ALA A 335 15.56 21.77 0.79
C ALA A 335 16.35 23.07 0.52
N MET A 336 17.67 23.05 0.62
CA MET A 336 18.50 24.25 0.47
C MET A 336 18.64 24.72 -0.98
N SER A 337 18.75 26.04 -1.16
CA SER A 337 19.14 26.63 -2.44
C SER A 337 20.65 26.45 -2.68
N MET A 338 21.09 26.56 -3.93
CA MET A 338 22.52 26.46 -4.27
C MET A 338 23.37 27.51 -3.54
N ARG A 339 22.83 28.73 -3.36
CA ARG A 339 23.49 29.81 -2.61
C ARG A 339 23.63 29.48 -1.13
N ASP A 340 22.64 28.82 -0.53
CA ASP A 340 22.70 28.44 0.88
C ASP A 340 23.68 27.29 1.12
N LEU A 341 23.76 26.32 0.19
CA LEU A 341 24.77 25.25 0.24
C LEU A 341 26.19 25.83 0.21
N ILE A 342 26.47 26.76 -0.71
CA ILE A 342 27.75 27.48 -0.80
C ILE A 342 28.07 28.23 0.51
N ARG A 343 27.09 28.93 1.07
CA ARG A 343 27.26 29.67 2.34
C ARG A 343 27.60 28.71 3.48
N SER A 344 26.91 27.58 3.58
CA SER A 344 27.14 26.57 4.62
C SER A 344 28.51 25.90 4.47
N LEU A 345 28.90 25.50 3.26
CA LEU A 345 30.22 24.92 3.00
C LEU A 345 31.34 25.91 3.34
N LYS A 346 31.15 27.20 3.02
CA LYS A 346 32.08 28.26 3.41
C LYS A 346 32.18 28.42 4.94
N ALA A 347 31.05 28.33 5.65
CA ALA A 347 31.03 28.39 7.11
C ALA A 347 31.75 27.19 7.76
N LEU A 348 31.67 26.01 7.16
CA LEU A 348 32.39 24.80 7.57
C LEU A 348 33.88 24.81 7.14
N GLY A 349 34.32 25.81 6.37
CA GLY A 349 35.69 25.90 5.87
C GLY A 349 36.03 24.86 4.81
N VAL A 350 35.04 24.33 4.08
CA VAL A 350 35.24 23.33 3.02
C VAL A 350 35.35 24.03 1.65
N PRO A 351 36.46 23.82 0.90
CA PRO A 351 36.62 24.38 -0.43
C PRO A 351 35.60 23.77 -1.41
N HIS A 352 34.83 24.61 -2.09
CA HIS A 352 33.75 24.17 -2.99
C HIS A 352 33.88 24.76 -4.41
N GLY A 353 35.00 25.43 -4.71
CA GLY A 353 35.20 26.10 -6.00
C GLY A 353 35.34 25.16 -7.21
N HIS A 354 35.42 23.85 -6.99
CA HIS A 354 35.44 22.83 -8.04
C HIS A 354 34.05 22.25 -8.36
N CYS A 355 33.04 22.55 -7.54
CA CYS A 355 31.67 22.09 -7.70
C CYS A 355 30.85 23.10 -8.53
N ASP A 356 30.40 22.69 -9.70
CA ASP A 356 29.61 23.55 -10.60
C ASP A 356 28.12 23.24 -10.51
N THR A 357 27.76 22.02 -10.09
CA THR A 357 26.37 21.58 -10.03
C THR A 357 25.81 21.61 -8.62
N LYS A 358 24.49 21.76 -8.49
CA LYS A 358 23.79 21.65 -7.20
C LYS A 358 24.00 20.25 -6.59
N GLY A 359 24.11 19.20 -7.42
CA GLY A 359 24.35 17.83 -6.98
C GLY A 359 25.69 17.70 -6.25
N GLU A 360 26.78 18.11 -6.89
CA GLU A 360 28.12 18.08 -6.30
C GLU A 360 28.20 18.87 -4.98
N LEU A 361 27.55 20.03 -4.92
CA LEU A 361 27.48 20.83 -3.68
C LEU A 361 26.67 20.14 -2.57
N LYS A 362 25.60 19.41 -2.91
CA LYS A 362 24.84 18.63 -1.93
C LYS A 362 25.68 17.49 -1.38
N ASP A 363 26.35 16.74 -2.25
CA ASP A 363 27.15 15.58 -1.85
C ASP A 363 28.31 16.00 -0.96
N LEU A 364 29.01 17.09 -1.33
CA LEU A 364 30.09 17.66 -0.53
C LEU A 364 29.58 18.19 0.82
N TYR A 365 28.39 18.80 0.86
CA TYR A 365 27.78 19.26 2.11
C TYR A 365 27.38 18.10 3.03
N VAL A 366 26.79 17.04 2.48
CA VAL A 366 26.43 15.83 3.24
C VAL A 366 27.68 15.19 3.83
N LEU A 367 28.76 15.09 3.05
CA LEU A 367 30.04 14.58 3.53
C LEU A 367 30.60 15.46 4.66
N ALA A 368 30.58 16.78 4.49
CA ALA A 368 31.07 17.73 5.49
C ALA A 368 30.29 17.71 6.82
N CYS A 369 29.01 17.34 6.79
CA CYS A 369 28.22 17.16 8.02
C CYS A 369 28.57 15.90 8.80
N VAL A 370 29.11 14.87 8.13
CA VAL A 370 29.53 13.62 8.77
C VAL A 370 31.00 13.70 9.20
N ASP A 371 31.88 14.17 8.32
CA ASP A 371 33.31 14.32 8.56
C ASP A 371 33.87 15.51 7.75
N VAL A 372 34.18 16.59 8.45
CA VAL A 372 34.67 17.84 7.83
C VAL A 372 36.05 17.64 7.20
N ASP A 373 36.90 16.80 7.78
CA ASP A 373 38.26 16.61 7.30
C ASP A 373 38.30 15.70 6.07
N GLU A 374 37.45 14.68 6.04
CA GLU A 374 37.21 13.88 4.82
C GLU A 374 36.67 14.75 3.69
N ALA A 375 35.71 15.63 3.97
CA ALA A 375 35.18 16.56 2.97
C ALA A 375 36.24 17.53 2.42
N LYS A 376 37.14 18.03 3.28
CA LYS A 376 38.29 18.86 2.84
C LYS A 376 39.25 18.06 1.97
N ALA A 377 39.52 16.80 2.30
CA ALA A 377 40.39 15.93 1.52
C ALA A 377 39.79 15.63 0.13
N ALA A 378 38.49 15.30 0.08
CA ALA A 378 37.75 15.09 -1.16
C ALA A 378 37.76 16.35 -2.04
N ALA A 379 37.52 17.52 -1.45
CA ALA A 379 37.58 18.79 -2.15
C ALA A 379 38.97 19.11 -2.73
N ALA A 380 40.03 18.78 -1.98
CA ALA A 380 41.41 18.97 -2.44
C ALA A 380 41.79 18.01 -3.58
N ALA A 381 41.26 16.78 -3.56
CA ALA A 381 41.44 15.81 -4.64
C ALA A 381 40.71 16.22 -5.92
N GLY A 382 39.46 16.68 -5.81
CA GLY A 382 38.67 17.18 -6.94
C GLY A 382 39.29 18.40 -7.62
N ALA A 383 39.95 19.28 -6.86
CA ALA A 383 40.66 20.44 -7.40
C ALA A 383 41.91 20.09 -8.24
N ARG A 384 42.45 18.87 -8.12
CA ARG A 384 43.64 18.41 -8.86
C ARG A 384 43.34 17.65 -10.15
N ALA A 385 42.10 17.25 -10.39
CA ALA A 385 41.74 16.53 -11.62
C ALA A 385 41.62 17.53 -12.79
N PRO A 386 42.41 17.39 -13.88
CA PRO A 386 42.24 18.22 -15.07
C PRO A 386 40.87 17.95 -15.69
N ARG A 387 40.01 18.98 -15.76
CA ARG A 387 38.69 18.91 -16.41
C ARG A 387 38.88 18.52 -17.88
N ALA A 388 38.32 17.38 -18.27
CA ALA A 388 38.06 17.10 -19.67
C ALA A 388 37.05 18.14 -20.21
N PRO A 389 37.21 18.64 -21.45
CA PRO A 389 36.27 19.60 -22.02
C PRO A 389 34.87 18.98 -22.11
N PRO A 390 33.80 19.74 -21.81
CA PRO A 390 32.43 19.23 -21.85
C PRO A 390 32.12 18.73 -23.27
N ALA A 391 31.67 17.48 -23.38
CA ALA A 391 31.13 16.93 -24.62
C ALA A 391 29.96 17.81 -25.08
N ALA A 392 30.02 18.28 -26.32
CA ALA A 392 29.01 19.14 -26.90
C ALA A 392 27.69 18.37 -27.12
N GLU A 393 26.73 18.51 -26.22
CA GLU A 393 25.38 17.96 -26.40
C GLU A 393 24.26 19.00 -26.22
N ALA A 394 23.25 18.84 -27.09
CA ALA A 394 21.84 19.21 -26.92
C ALA A 394 21.36 20.67 -27.16
N VAL A 395 21.83 21.37 -28.19
CA VAL A 395 21.24 22.68 -28.59
C VAL A 395 20.10 22.57 -29.64
N ASN A 396 19.72 21.40 -30.15
CA ASN A 396 18.78 21.32 -31.29
C ASN A 396 17.43 20.60 -31.06
N SER A 397 17.06 20.23 -29.83
CA SER A 397 15.79 19.52 -29.57
C SER A 397 14.53 20.35 -29.84
N TRP A 398 14.58 21.67 -29.60
CA TRP A 398 13.38 22.51 -29.73
C TRP A 398 12.95 22.77 -31.19
N LYS A 399 13.89 22.74 -32.14
CA LYS A 399 13.57 22.90 -33.56
C LYS A 399 12.81 21.68 -34.12
N PHE A 400 13.15 20.48 -33.65
CA PHE A 400 12.47 19.25 -34.06
C PHE A 400 11.05 19.15 -33.49
N THR A 401 10.85 19.57 -32.23
CA THR A 401 9.51 19.59 -31.61
C THR A 401 8.57 20.59 -32.28
N PHE A 402 9.06 21.77 -32.68
CA PHE A 402 8.25 22.76 -33.41
C PHE A 402 7.88 22.28 -34.83
N LEU A 403 8.80 21.61 -35.52
CA LEU A 403 8.56 21.05 -36.85
C LEU A 403 7.51 19.93 -36.83
N PHE A 404 7.56 19.04 -35.83
CA PHE A 404 6.58 17.96 -35.69
C PHE A 404 5.19 18.48 -35.34
N ALA A 405 5.08 19.47 -34.44
CA ALA A 405 3.79 20.05 -34.09
C ALA A 405 3.11 20.75 -35.28
N THR A 406 3.88 21.45 -36.12
CA THR A 406 3.36 22.13 -37.32
C THR A 406 2.92 21.14 -38.40
N LEU A 407 3.67 20.06 -38.63
CA LEU A 407 3.27 18.99 -39.55
C LEU A 407 2.00 18.27 -39.08
N PHE A 408 1.85 18.01 -37.78
CA PHE A 408 0.66 17.38 -37.22
C PHE A 408 -0.59 18.25 -37.38
N LEU A 409 -0.48 19.56 -37.19
CA LEU A 409 -1.59 20.50 -37.39
C LEU A 409 -2.02 20.56 -38.87
N ALA A 410 -1.06 20.59 -39.79
CA ALA A 410 -1.33 20.58 -41.23
C ALA A 410 -2.04 19.28 -41.66
N TYR A 411 -1.60 18.12 -41.14
CA TYR A 411 -2.25 16.83 -41.37
C TYR A 411 -3.69 16.78 -40.83
N ARG A 412 -3.93 17.33 -39.63
CA ARG A 412 -5.28 17.42 -39.05
C ARG A 412 -6.20 18.34 -39.85
N LEU A 413 -5.70 19.46 -40.36
CA LEU A 413 -6.47 20.37 -41.21
C LEU A 413 -6.80 19.75 -42.58
N TRP A 414 -5.91 18.93 -43.13
CA TRP A 414 -6.14 18.20 -44.38
C TRP A 414 -7.18 17.10 -44.22
N THR A 415 -7.07 16.27 -43.18
CA THR A 415 -7.98 15.13 -42.94
C THR A 415 -9.39 15.54 -42.52
N THR A 416 -9.57 16.72 -41.92
CA THR A 416 -10.90 17.25 -41.53
C THR A 416 -11.60 18.02 -42.64
N ASN A 417 -11.02 18.07 -43.85
CA ASN A 417 -11.58 18.74 -45.03
C ASN A 417 -11.91 20.24 -44.82
N LEU A 418 -11.34 20.87 -43.79
CA LEU A 418 -11.57 22.27 -43.44
C LEU A 418 -10.99 23.25 -44.48
N LEU A 419 -10.04 22.79 -45.29
CA LEU A 419 -9.43 23.55 -46.39
C LEU A 419 -10.18 23.41 -47.73
N GLY A 420 -11.16 22.50 -47.82
CA GLY A 420 -11.96 22.27 -49.02
C GLY A 420 -12.64 23.53 -49.60
N PRO A 421 -13.19 24.46 -48.77
CA PRO A 421 -13.84 25.66 -49.29
C PRO A 421 -12.88 26.73 -49.84
N LEU A 422 -11.58 26.66 -49.55
CA LEU A 422 -10.58 27.65 -49.96
C LEU A 422 -9.91 27.33 -51.29
N LEU A 423 -10.03 26.10 -51.78
CA LEU A 423 -9.43 25.63 -53.03
C LEU A 423 -10.50 25.31 -54.09
N GLY A 424 -11.46 26.23 -54.29
CA GLY A 424 -12.21 26.42 -55.54
C GLY A 424 -12.68 25.16 -56.30
N GLY A 425 -13.15 24.13 -55.61
CA GLY A 425 -13.64 22.89 -56.21
C GLY A 425 -15.16 22.86 -56.30
N ALA A 426 -15.68 22.66 -57.51
CA ALA A 426 -17.09 22.69 -57.89
C ALA A 426 -18.01 21.79 -57.05
N ALA A 427 -19.29 22.20 -56.98
CA ALA A 427 -20.38 21.54 -56.28
C ALA A 427 -20.59 20.07 -56.73
N PRO A 428 -20.91 19.14 -55.80
CA PRO A 428 -21.33 17.80 -56.18
C PRO A 428 -22.84 17.80 -56.46
N GLY A 429 -23.19 17.60 -57.73
CA GLY A 429 -24.51 17.12 -58.13
C GLY A 429 -24.61 15.61 -57.96
N ASP A 430 -25.78 15.18 -57.49
CA ASP A 430 -26.41 13.86 -57.66
C ASP A 430 -25.52 12.62 -57.62
N ALA A 431 -25.50 11.96 -56.44
CA ALA A 431 -25.20 10.54 -56.34
C ALA A 431 -26.19 9.85 -55.38
N PRO A 432 -26.67 8.64 -55.72
CA PRO A 432 -27.81 7.98 -55.08
C PRO A 432 -27.48 7.38 -53.71
N ALA A 433 -28.51 7.28 -52.89
CA ALA A 433 -28.49 6.70 -51.55
C ALA A 433 -27.91 5.27 -51.55
N ALA A 434 -26.83 5.09 -50.80
CA ALA A 434 -26.25 3.79 -50.44
C ALA A 434 -26.65 3.44 -48.97
N PRO A 435 -26.78 2.14 -48.65
CA PRO A 435 -27.49 1.66 -47.47
C PRO A 435 -26.70 1.86 -46.17
N LEU A 436 -27.43 2.11 -45.09
CA LEU A 436 -26.90 2.10 -43.72
C LEU A 436 -26.33 0.72 -43.38
N GLY A 437 -25.02 0.66 -43.24
CA GLY A 437 -24.32 -0.52 -42.72
C GLY A 437 -22.85 -0.46 -43.08
N ASP A 438 -22.07 0.28 -42.30
CA ASP A 438 -20.74 -0.18 -41.93
C ASP A 438 -20.21 0.56 -40.69
N ARG A 439 -19.76 -0.26 -39.75
CA ARG A 439 -19.21 0.12 -38.44
C ARG A 439 -17.85 0.77 -38.60
N ASN A 440 -17.55 1.70 -37.71
CA ASN A 440 -16.30 2.46 -37.67
C ASN A 440 -15.11 1.52 -37.31
N PRO A 441 -14.13 1.30 -38.19
CA PRO A 441 -13.01 0.37 -37.98
C PRO A 441 -11.90 0.91 -37.07
N TYR A 442 -12.13 2.01 -36.35
CA TYR A 442 -11.18 2.60 -35.39
C TYR A 442 -11.52 2.32 -33.92
N LEU A 443 -12.51 1.46 -33.64
CA LEU A 443 -12.87 1.01 -32.29
C LEU A 443 -12.43 -0.42 -31.96
N ASP A 444 -11.85 -1.16 -32.93
CA ASP A 444 -11.40 -2.55 -32.76
C ASP A 444 -9.87 -2.69 -32.85
N ALA A 445 -9.13 -1.81 -32.16
CA ALA A 445 -7.71 -2.05 -31.93
C ALA A 445 -7.54 -2.79 -30.60
N ASP A 446 -7.16 -4.07 -30.69
CA ASP A 446 -6.75 -4.91 -29.56
C ASP A 446 -5.63 -4.21 -28.75
N GLU A 447 -5.99 -3.71 -27.57
CA GLU A 447 -5.03 -3.33 -26.53
C GLU A 447 -4.73 -4.52 -25.60
N PRO A 448 -3.49 -4.62 -25.08
CA PRO A 448 -2.99 -5.82 -24.43
C PRO A 448 -3.63 -6.09 -23.07
N ASP A 449 -3.89 -7.37 -22.86
CA ASP A 449 -4.40 -8.05 -21.67
C ASP A 449 -3.77 -7.56 -20.35
N PHE A 450 -4.46 -6.63 -19.68
CA PHE A 450 -4.29 -6.36 -18.25
C PHE A 450 -5.65 -6.45 -17.58
N ALA A 451 -5.84 -7.54 -16.84
CA ALA A 451 -7.04 -7.86 -16.08
C ALA A 451 -7.44 -6.74 -15.09
N ALA A 452 -8.28 -5.82 -15.56
CA ALA A 452 -9.10 -4.96 -14.72
C ALA A 452 -10.55 -5.42 -14.88
N ARG A 453 -11.14 -5.89 -13.78
CA ARG A 453 -12.55 -6.26 -13.69
C ARG A 453 -13.40 -5.05 -14.08
N ASP A 454 -14.07 -5.16 -15.22
CA ASP A 454 -14.98 -4.15 -15.73
C ASP A 454 -16.25 -4.08 -14.84
N TRP A 455 -16.55 -2.88 -14.35
CA TRP A 455 -17.62 -2.58 -13.38
C TRP A 455 -18.58 -1.52 -13.93
N THR A 456 -18.72 -1.41 -15.26
CA THR A 456 -19.34 -0.20 -15.82
C THR A 456 -20.47 -0.33 -16.83
N ASP A 457 -20.80 -1.50 -17.37
CA ASP A 457 -21.87 -1.54 -18.38
C ASP A 457 -23.16 -2.19 -17.85
N GLU A 458 -24.00 -1.31 -17.30
CA GLU A 458 -25.48 -1.26 -17.31
C GLU A 458 -25.97 -0.62 -16.00
N PHE A 459 -26.20 0.71 -16.01
CA PHE A 459 -27.31 1.46 -15.37
C PHE A 459 -27.18 2.96 -15.65
#